data_AF-A0A6H0HAT2-F1
#
_entry.id   AF-A0A6H0HAT2-F1
#
_cell.length_a   1.000
_cell.length_b   1.000
_cell.length_c   1.000
_cell.angle_alpha   90.00
_cell.angle_beta   90.00
_cell.angle_gamma   90.00
#
_symmetry.space_group_name_H-M   'P 1'
#
loop_
_entity.id
_entity.type
_entity.pdbx_description
1 polymer ?
#
loop_
_entity_poly.entity_id
_entity_poly.type
_entity_poly.pdbx_seq_one_letter_code
_entity_poly.pdbx_strand_id
1 'polypeptide(L)'
;MIFIIIADCILFPNKSEYKLKHTIRDKKTNEHDLKDFYSTFVKLPKFPKTKEDQLESIVEKWVYFFDYAEETSKRELERIIGSDIIIKKIYEKLNKFN
;
A
#
# COMPACT_ATOMS: atom_id res chain seq x y z
N MET A 1 -12.05 -10.76 7.77
CA MET A 1 -11.10 -11.01 6.66
C MET A 1 -10.68 -9.68 6.07
N ILE A 2 -9.37 -9.44 5.92
CA ILE A 2 -8.86 -8.15 5.47
C ILE A 2 -8.15 -8.35 4.13
N PHE A 3 -8.54 -7.55 3.14
CA PHE A 3 -7.84 -7.49 1.86
C PHE A 3 -7.09 -6.17 1.73
N ILE A 4 -5.90 -6.23 1.17
CA ILE A 4 -5.13 -5.04 0.78
C ILE A 4 -4.93 -5.15 -0.72
N ILE A 5 -5.39 -4.13 -1.44
CA ILE A 5 -5.31 -4.06 -2.89
C ILE A 5 -4.40 -2.89 -3.22
N ILE A 6 -3.26 -3.18 -3.83
CA ILE A 6 -2.32 -2.18 -4.34
C ILE A 6 -2.61 -2.04 -5.83
N ALA A 7 -2.94 -0.82 -6.26
CA ALA A 7 -3.37 -0.54 -7.62
C ALA A 7 -2.50 0.56 -8.22
N ASP A 8 -1.74 0.18 -9.25
CA ASP A 8 -1.03 1.11 -10.13
C ASP A 8 -1.93 1.60 -11.28
N CYS A 9 -3.11 2.11 -10.92
CA CYS A 9 -4.07 2.68 -11.86
C CYS A 9 -5.12 3.52 -11.13
N ILE A 10 -5.88 4.32 -11.89
CA ILE A 10 -6.96 5.14 -11.33
C ILE A 10 -8.26 4.32 -11.28
N LEU A 11 -8.49 3.63 -10.16
CA LEU A 11 -9.74 2.87 -9.92
C LEU A 11 -10.94 3.75 -9.57
N PHE A 12 -10.71 4.84 -8.83
CA PHE A 12 -11.77 5.75 -8.36
C PHE A 12 -11.41 7.19 -8.75
N PRO A 13 -11.83 7.65 -9.95
CA PRO A 13 -11.43 8.95 -10.48
C PRO A 13 -11.77 10.10 -9.52
N ASN A 14 -12.98 10.06 -8.95
CA ASN A 14 -13.55 11.12 -8.12
C ASN A 14 -13.10 11.09 -6.64
N LYS A 15 -12.17 10.21 -6.26
CA LYS A 15 -11.69 10.07 -4.86
C LYS A 15 -10.20 10.43 -4.77
N SER A 16 -9.87 11.58 -4.20
CA SER A 16 -8.50 12.11 -4.16
C SER A 16 -7.58 11.36 -3.21
N GLU A 17 -8.12 10.70 -2.18
CA GLU A 17 -7.32 10.02 -1.16
C GLU A 17 -6.56 8.83 -1.76
N TYR A 18 -5.26 8.67 -1.49
CA TYR A 18 -4.51 7.52 -1.99
C TYR A 18 -4.94 6.19 -1.34
N LYS A 19 -5.47 6.24 -0.12
CA LYS A 19 -5.96 5.07 0.63
C LYS A 19 -7.47 5.15 0.82
N LEU A 20 -8.19 4.08 0.50
CA LEU A 20 -9.64 4.02 0.63
C LEU A 20 -10.09 2.69 1.24
N LYS A 21 -10.90 2.75 2.31
CA LYS A 21 -11.48 1.56 2.95
C LYS A 21 -12.86 1.28 2.39
N HIS A 22 -13.07 0.06 1.93
CA HIS A 22 -14.34 -0.45 1.43
C HIS A 22 -14.88 -1.52 2.38
N THR A 23 -16.12 -1.35 2.82
CA THR A 23 -16.85 -2.32 3.65
C THR A 23 -17.98 -2.93 2.85
N ILE A 24 -18.49 -4.08 3.30
CA ILE A 24 -19.63 -4.76 2.69
C ILE A 24 -20.87 -4.49 3.53
N ARG A 25 -21.99 -4.19 2.87
CA ARG A 25 -23.30 -4.03 3.52
C ARG A 25 -24.32 -4.92 2.84
N ASP A 26 -25.27 -5.42 3.61
CA ASP A 26 -26.42 -6.11 3.04
C ASP A 26 -27.18 -5.16 2.11
N LYS A 27 -27.55 -5.63 0.91
CA LYS A 27 -28.16 -4.77 -0.10
C LYS A 27 -29.62 -4.42 0.23
N LYS A 28 -30.34 -5.30 0.91
CA LYS A 28 -31.77 -5.15 1.22
C LYS A 28 -31.98 -4.36 2.49
N THR A 29 -31.24 -4.67 3.55
CA THR A 29 -31.41 -4.07 4.89
C THR A 29 -30.42 -2.93 5.15
N ASN A 30 -29.35 -2.83 4.35
CA ASN A 30 -28.22 -1.91 4.57
C ASN A 30 -27.45 -2.17 5.87
N GLU A 31 -27.68 -3.32 6.50
CA GLU A 31 -26.99 -3.77 7.70
C GLU A 31 -25.51 -4.05 7.40
N HIS A 32 -24.69 -3.91 8.44
CA HIS A 32 -23.24 -4.08 8.36
C HIS A 32 -22.83 -5.22 9.28
N ASP A 33 -23.23 -6.44 8.94
CA ASP A 33 -22.98 -7.62 9.75
C ASP A 33 -21.53 -8.09 9.67
N LEU A 34 -20.91 -7.96 8.49
CA LEU A 34 -19.53 -8.36 8.22
C LEU A 34 -18.51 -7.24 8.50
N LYS A 35 -18.51 -6.68 9.71
CA LYS A 35 -17.70 -5.49 10.07
C LYS A 35 -16.19 -5.68 9.92
N ASP A 36 -15.72 -6.89 10.22
CA ASP A 36 -14.32 -7.28 10.11
C ASP A 36 -13.94 -7.77 8.72
N PHE A 37 -14.89 -7.71 7.77
CA PHE A 37 -14.66 -7.97 6.36
C PHE A 37 -14.55 -6.66 5.59
N TYR A 38 -13.33 -6.28 5.21
CA TYR A 38 -13.12 -5.06 4.45
C TYR A 38 -11.89 -5.16 3.55
N SER A 39 -11.90 -4.30 2.52
CA SER A 39 -10.77 -4.12 1.62
C SER A 39 -10.21 -2.72 1.79
N THR A 40 -8.88 -2.60 1.81
CA THR A 40 -8.18 -1.33 1.71
C THR A 40 -7.53 -1.22 0.35
N PHE A 41 -7.93 -0.22 -0.42
CA PHE A 41 -7.29 0.14 -1.68
C PHE A 41 -6.18 1.15 -1.43
N VAL A 42 -4.98 0.85 -1.92
CA VAL A 42 -3.84 1.77 -2.01
C VAL A 42 -3.63 2.06 -3.48
N LYS A 43 -3.88 3.31 -3.89
CA LYS A 43 -3.75 3.78 -5.27
C LYS A 43 -2.41 4.49 -5.41
N LEU A 44 -1.46 3.83 -6.06
CA LEU A 44 -0.09 4.35 -6.22
C LEU A 44 -0.05 5.70 -6.95
N PRO A 45 -0.78 5.92 -8.07
CA PRO A 45 -0.75 7.21 -8.77
C PRO A 45 -1.35 8.39 -8.00
N LYS A 46 -1.96 8.14 -6.84
CA LYS A 46 -2.51 9.19 -5.95
C LYS A 46 -1.66 9.40 -4.70
N PHE A 47 -0.57 8.66 -4.52
CA PHE A 47 0.31 8.82 -3.38
C PHE A 47 1.07 10.16 -3.50
N PRO A 48 0.95 11.08 -2.52
CA PRO A 48 1.42 12.45 -2.71
C PRO A 48 2.91 12.64 -2.35
N LYS A 49 3.55 11.66 -1.69
CA LYS A 49 4.90 11.79 -1.16
C LYS A 49 5.90 11.29 -2.18
N THR A 50 6.88 12.13 -2.51
CA THR A 50 7.87 11.89 -3.57
C THR A 50 9.30 11.79 -3.03
N LYS A 51 9.49 11.95 -1.72
CA LYS A 51 10.80 11.87 -1.07
C LYS A 51 10.73 11.09 0.24
N GLU A 52 11.81 10.37 0.56
CA GLU A 52 11.93 9.53 1.76
C GLU A 52 11.71 10.30 3.08
N ASP A 53 12.19 11.53 3.17
CA ASP A 53 12.10 12.39 4.37
C ASP A 53 10.67 12.86 4.66
N GLN A 54 9.75 12.71 3.71
CA GLN A 54 8.33 13.01 3.88
C GLN A 54 7.57 11.86 4.53
N LEU A 55 8.15 10.66 4.60
CA LEU A 55 7.46 9.45 5.03
C LEU A 55 7.37 9.38 6.56
N GLU A 56 6.14 9.35 7.08
CA GLU A 56 5.86 9.46 8.52
C GLU A 56 5.53 8.11 9.15
N SER A 57 5.21 7.10 8.35
CA SER A 57 4.78 5.79 8.86
C SER A 57 5.34 4.62 8.06
N ILE A 58 5.37 3.45 8.69
CA ILE A 58 5.75 2.19 8.03
C ILE A 58 4.88 1.88 6.82
N VAL A 59 3.58 2.23 6.87
CA VAL A 59 2.67 2.04 5.76
C VAL A 59 3.09 2.90 4.58
N GLU A 60 3.41 4.17 4.81
CA GLU A 60 3.86 5.08 3.74
C GLU A 60 5.20 4.64 3.14
N LYS A 61 6.11 4.08 3.94
CA LYS A 61 7.35 3.47 3.42
C LYS A 61 7.08 2.33 2.46
N TRP A 62 6.11 1.47 2.77
CA TRP A 62 5.69 0.41 1.86
C TRP A 62 5.05 0.96 0.59
N VAL A 63 4.14 1.94 0.70
CA VAL A 63 3.50 2.54 -0.48
C VAL A 63 4.54 3.21 -1.38
N TYR A 64 5.44 4.00 -0.80
CA TYR A 64 6.55 4.62 -1.52
C TYR A 64 7.42 3.57 -2.23
N PHE A 65 7.81 2.50 -1.52
CA PHE A 65 8.58 1.44 -2.13
C PHE A 65 7.87 0.80 -3.34
N PHE A 66 6.55 0.59 -3.27
CA PHE A 66 5.80 0.03 -4.40
C PHE A 66 5.68 0.99 -5.58
N ASP A 67 5.51 2.29 -5.32
CA ASP A 67 5.37 3.33 -6.35
C ASP A 67 6.66 3.53 -7.16
N TYR A 68 7.82 3.45 -6.49
CA TYR A 68 9.14 3.63 -7.12
C TYR A 68 9.90 2.32 -7.33
N ALA A 69 9.24 1.16 -7.29
CA ALA A 69 9.91 -0.14 -7.29
C ALA A 69 10.79 -0.37 -8.52
N GLU A 70 10.39 0.14 -9.68
CA GLU A 70 11.14 0.04 -10.94
C GLU A 70 12.38 0.95 -10.98
N GLU A 71 12.33 2.08 -10.26
CA GLU A 71 13.37 3.10 -10.22
C GLU A 71 14.34 2.91 -9.03
N THR A 72 13.94 2.10 -8.04
CA THR A 72 14.69 1.92 -6.80
C THR A 72 15.85 0.95 -7.00
N SER A 73 17.10 1.46 -6.95
CA SER A 73 18.27 0.59 -6.90
C SER A 73 18.35 -0.16 -5.57
N LYS A 74 19.05 -1.30 -5.54
CA LYS A 74 19.26 -2.08 -4.30
C LYS A 74 19.86 -1.25 -3.14
N ARG A 75 20.64 -0.20 -3.46
CA ARG A 75 21.27 0.69 -2.47
C ARG A 75 20.29 1.72 -1.92
N GLU A 76 19.39 2.24 -2.74
CA GLU A 76 18.31 3.13 -2.30
C GLU A 76 17.26 2.35 -1.52
N LEU A 77 16.99 1.11 -1.91
CA LEU A 77 16.14 0.20 -1.15
C LEU A 77 16.62 0.04 0.30
N GLU A 78 17.91 -0.20 0.51
CA GLU A 78 18.49 -0.30 1.86
C GLU A 78 18.32 1.01 2.67
N ARG A 79 18.28 2.17 2.01
CA ARG A 79 18.01 3.47 2.67
C ARG A 79 16.53 3.65 3.00
N ILE A 80 15.62 3.32 2.08
CA ILE A 80 14.16 3.41 2.26
C ILE A 80 13.70 2.47 3.38
N ILE A 81 14.22 1.24 3.39
CA ILE A 81 13.98 0.25 4.43
C ILE A 81 14.58 0.72 5.77
N GLY A 82 15.75 1.36 5.72
CA GLY A 82 16.48 1.78 6.91
C GLY A 82 16.82 0.58 7.81
N SER A 83 16.58 0.70 9.11
CA SER A 83 16.76 -0.38 10.10
C SER A 83 15.57 -1.34 10.19
N ASP A 84 14.56 -1.21 9.34
CA ASP A 84 13.31 -1.97 9.46
C ASP A 84 13.48 -3.41 8.95
N ILE A 85 13.81 -4.31 9.89
CA ILE A 85 14.16 -5.72 9.66
C ILE A 85 13.08 -6.47 8.88
N ILE A 86 11.82 -6.06 9.00
CA ILE A 86 10.68 -6.76 8.39
C ILE A 86 10.66 -6.54 6.87
N ILE A 87 10.83 -5.29 6.41
CA ILE A 87 10.84 -4.99 4.97
C ILE A 87 12.00 -5.70 4.29
N LYS A 88 13.20 -5.65 4.91
CA LYS A 88 14.40 -6.33 4.39
C LYS A 88 14.16 -7.82 4.19
N LYS A 89 13.59 -8.50 5.20
CA LYS A 89 13.29 -9.94 5.14
C LYS A 89 12.30 -10.30 4.04
N ILE A 90 11.27 -9.48 3.82
CA ILE A 90 10.28 -9.73 2.77
C ILE A 90 10.91 -9.55 1.39
N TYR A 91 11.67 -8.47 1.17
CA TYR A 91 12.38 -8.24 -0.09
C TYR A 91 13.34 -9.40 -0.42
N GLU A 92 14.19 -9.79 0.52
CA GLU A 92 15.11 -10.93 0.33
C GLU A 92 14.38 -12.23 0.00
N LYS A 93 13.17 -12.42 0.56
CA LYS A 93 12.37 -13.61 0.29
C LYS A 93 11.69 -13.57 -1.07
N LEU A 94 11.19 -12.43 -1.51
CA LEU A 94 10.59 -12.26 -2.85
C LEU A 94 11.66 -12.36 -3.95
N ASN A 95 12.82 -11.75 -3.73
CA ASN A 95 13.92 -11.75 -4.70
C ASN A 95 14.61 -13.12 -4.85
N LYS A 96 14.31 -14.09 -3.97
CA LYS A 96 14.75 -15.49 -4.13
C LYS A 96 13.94 -16.29 -5.16
N PHE A 97 12.81 -15.76 -5.59
CA PHE A 97 11.92 -16.41 -6.57
C PHE A 97 11.93 -15.74 -7.95
N ASN A 98 12.76 -14.70 -8.12
CA ASN A 98 13.13 -14.09 -9.40
C ASN A 98 14.51 -14.59 -9.81
#